data_AF-A0A9P6SSN1-F1
#
_entry.id   AF-A0A9P6SSN1-F1
#
_cell.length_a   1.000
_cell.length_b   1.000
_cell.length_c   1.000
_cell.angle_alpha   90.00
_cell.angle_beta   90.00
_cell.angle_gamma   90.00
#
_symmetry.space_group_name_H-M   'P 1'
#
loop_
_entity.id
_entity.type
_entity.pdbx_description
1 polymer ?
#
loop_
_entity_poly.entity_id
_entity_poly.type
_entity_poly.pdbx_seq_one_letter_code
_entity_poly.pdbx_strand_id
1 'polypeptide(L)'
;DSKHHAFSAANIKEHVRDIWQSDNHKQGQVIVEITGKPSVGNSAALTKASTRGPARYSRHTSYAAGVLTREKRYEFYTYRVRLYHLYDVFGTDRNHYQHWNTEYDAAKRIFADSLEGLNIRNALHSQHSYLYRHGRTTSYGALTAAEDWGELLHGDRLSKVPCPDLKTVVFTYSIVPKGIYFSETGAAFFQDFMSKHAMHANHAPEVMYSGEFRLFRDENNNRWTLLIDNNSGTYAPKAEEIHKVQRVFELNFPDLVVIALDREDPHLKGICEATKQAEAEQAQHGEKMLLYRQESMQAHSPTEHA
;
A
#
# COMPACT_ATOMS: atom_id res chain seq x y z
N ASP A 1 21.72 -39.61 38.04
CA ASP A 1 20.29 -39.20 38.01
C ASP A 1 20.04 -38.06 37.05
N SER A 2 19.69 -38.44 35.84
CA SER A 2 19.27 -37.59 34.72
C SER A 2 17.93 -36.93 35.03
N LYS A 3 17.93 -35.62 35.32
CA LYS A 3 16.71 -34.81 35.29
C LYS A 3 16.28 -34.63 33.83
N HIS A 4 15.38 -35.51 33.39
CA HIS A 4 14.59 -35.29 32.19
C HIS A 4 13.79 -33.99 32.33
N HIS A 5 14.21 -32.95 31.61
CA HIS A 5 13.33 -31.82 31.32
C HIS A 5 12.18 -32.35 30.44
N ALA A 6 11.01 -32.51 31.04
CA ALA A 6 9.78 -32.77 30.31
C ALA A 6 9.53 -31.60 29.34
N PHE A 7 9.66 -31.86 28.04
CA PHE A 7 9.18 -30.94 27.02
C PHE A 7 7.65 -30.83 27.18
N SER A 8 7.19 -29.63 27.52
CA SER A 8 5.78 -29.25 27.60
C SER A 8 5.06 -29.64 26.30
N ALA A 9 4.04 -30.50 26.41
CA ALA A 9 3.15 -30.84 25.31
C ALA A 9 2.53 -29.56 24.72
N ALA A 10 2.45 -29.49 23.39
CA ALA A 10 1.72 -28.43 22.72
C ALA A 10 0.23 -28.58 23.06
N ASN A 11 -0.43 -27.49 23.49
CA ASN A 11 -1.87 -27.51 23.72
C ASN A 11 -2.58 -27.39 22.38
N ILE A 12 -3.22 -28.47 21.94
CA ILE A 12 -4.06 -28.49 20.73
C ILE A 12 -5.50 -28.21 21.14
N LYS A 13 -6.14 -27.21 20.52
CA LYS A 13 -7.56 -26.91 20.67
C LYS A 13 -8.22 -26.90 19.30
N GLU A 14 -9.24 -27.72 19.11
CA GLU A 14 -10.03 -27.74 17.89
C GLU A 14 -11.32 -26.93 18.08
N HIS A 15 -11.62 -26.07 17.10
CA HIS A 15 -12.86 -25.33 17.02
C HIS A 15 -13.57 -25.68 15.72
N VAL A 16 -14.74 -26.32 15.81
CA VAL A 16 -15.58 -26.62 14.65
C VAL A 16 -16.65 -25.55 14.52
N ARG A 17 -16.75 -24.93 13.35
CA ARG A 17 -17.81 -23.99 12.99
C ARG A 17 -18.52 -24.46 11.74
N ASP A 18 -19.82 -24.67 11.86
CA ASP A 18 -20.68 -24.96 10.72
C ASP A 18 -20.85 -23.70 9.86
N ILE A 19 -20.75 -23.87 8.54
CA ILE A 19 -21.07 -22.82 7.56
C ILE A 19 -22.54 -22.99 7.16
N TRP A 20 -23.33 -21.95 7.38
CA TRP A 20 -24.75 -21.90 7.05
C TRP A 20 -25.00 -20.86 5.95
N GLN A 21 -25.94 -21.14 5.05
CA GLN A 21 -26.50 -20.12 4.15
C GLN A 21 -27.58 -19.29 4.86
N SER A 22 -27.97 -18.18 4.22
CA SER A 22 -29.05 -17.31 4.69
C SER A 22 -30.43 -17.99 4.77
N ASP A 23 -30.58 -19.14 4.11
CA ASP A 23 -31.77 -20.01 4.16
C ASP A 23 -31.67 -21.13 5.21
N ASN A 24 -30.67 -21.06 6.10
CA ASN A 24 -30.41 -22.02 7.18
C ASN A 24 -30.01 -23.44 6.74
N HIS A 25 -29.58 -23.63 5.48
CA HIS A 25 -28.97 -24.88 5.04
C HIS A 25 -27.47 -24.94 5.39
N LYS A 26 -27.02 -26.08 5.97
CA LYS A 26 -25.61 -26.34 6.29
C LYS A 26 -24.84 -26.70 5.02
N GLN A 27 -23.86 -25.88 4.67
CA GLN A 27 -23.02 -26.05 3.46
C GLN A 27 -21.68 -26.73 3.75
N GLY A 28 -21.23 -26.74 5.01
CA GLY A 28 -19.97 -27.39 5.36
C GLY A 28 -19.53 -27.11 6.80
N GLN A 29 -18.30 -27.51 7.11
CA GLN A 29 -17.64 -27.25 8.38
C GLN A 29 -16.27 -26.62 8.15
N VAL A 30 -15.96 -25.59 8.93
CA VAL A 30 -14.59 -25.11 9.14
C VAL A 30 -14.10 -25.69 10.45
N ILE A 31 -13.01 -26.45 10.38
CA ILE A 31 -12.28 -26.92 11.56
C ILE A 31 -11.06 -26.02 11.70
N VAL A 32 -10.95 -25.36 12.85
CA VAL A 32 -9.80 -24.53 13.22
C VAL A 32 -9.06 -25.23 14.34
N GLU A 33 -7.94 -25.85 14.00
CA GLU A 33 -7.02 -26.42 14.98
C GLU A 33 -6.02 -25.35 15.42
N ILE A 34 -5.90 -25.14 16.73
CA ILE A 34 -4.99 -24.17 17.35
C ILE A 34 -3.96 -24.97 18.12
N THR A 35 -2.72 -24.96 17.65
CA THR A 35 -1.58 -25.48 18.41
C THR A 35 -0.90 -24.34 19.13
N GLY A 36 -0.99 -24.32 20.47
CA GLY A 36 -0.30 -23.35 21.32
C GLY A 36 0.97 -23.92 21.94
N LYS A 37 2.05 -23.14 21.92
CA LYS A 37 3.27 -23.39 22.71
C LYS A 37 3.45 -22.24 23.72
N PRO A 38 3.87 -22.51 24.96
CA PRO A 38 4.19 -21.46 25.93
C PRO A 38 5.20 -20.47 25.34
N SER A 39 4.97 -19.17 25.56
CA SER A 39 5.94 -18.15 25.14
C SER A 39 7.18 -18.19 26.05
N VAL A 40 8.34 -17.90 25.46
CA VAL A 40 9.63 -17.80 26.16
C VAL A 40 10.25 -16.43 25.92
N GLY A 41 11.17 -16.02 26.80
CA GLY A 41 11.87 -14.72 26.71
C GLY A 41 10.92 -13.53 26.89
N ASN A 42 11.14 -12.46 26.12
CA ASN A 42 10.39 -11.20 26.25
C ASN A 42 8.86 -11.38 26.05
N SER A 43 8.44 -12.36 25.26
CA SER A 43 7.02 -12.65 25.03
C SER A 43 6.33 -13.32 26.22
N ALA A 44 7.08 -13.87 27.19
CA ALA A 44 6.53 -14.42 28.43
C ALA A 44 6.12 -13.32 29.43
N ALA A 45 6.70 -12.13 29.30
CA ALA A 45 6.38 -10.97 30.14
C ALA A 45 5.15 -10.18 29.65
N LEU A 46 4.57 -10.55 28.50
CA LEU A 46 3.40 -9.89 27.96
C LEU A 46 2.15 -10.21 28.78
N THR A 47 1.48 -9.18 29.28
CA THR A 47 0.25 -9.31 30.06
C THR A 47 -1.00 -9.42 29.19
N LYS A 48 -0.88 -9.19 27.88
CA LYS A 48 -1.95 -9.29 26.87
C LYS A 48 -1.44 -10.04 25.64
N ALA A 49 -2.35 -10.78 25.00
CA ALA A 49 -2.06 -11.42 23.72
C ALA A 49 -1.66 -10.36 22.69
N SER A 50 -0.59 -10.63 21.95
CA SER A 50 -0.02 -9.74 20.94
C SER A 50 0.28 -10.53 19.67
N THR A 51 0.18 -9.91 18.50
CA THR A 51 0.40 -10.58 17.21
C THR A 51 1.67 -10.06 16.57
N ARG A 52 2.67 -10.94 16.37
CA ARG A 52 3.95 -10.57 15.74
C ARG A 52 3.93 -10.63 14.20
N GLY A 53 2.82 -11.04 13.60
CA GLY A 53 2.69 -11.25 12.16
C GLY A 53 2.77 -12.73 11.75
N PRO A 54 3.08 -13.02 10.47
CA PRO A 54 3.42 -12.06 9.42
C PRO A 54 2.20 -11.24 8.96
N ALA A 55 2.45 -10.01 8.50
CA ALA A 55 1.42 -9.16 7.90
C ALA A 55 0.95 -9.78 6.58
N ARG A 56 -0.35 -10.01 6.42
CA ARG A 56 -0.90 -10.56 5.18
C ARG A 56 -1.25 -9.44 4.21
N TYR A 57 -1.02 -9.68 2.92
CA TYR A 57 -1.36 -8.74 1.88
C TYR A 57 -2.29 -9.35 0.82
N SER A 58 -2.99 -8.47 0.12
CA SER A 58 -3.59 -8.75 -1.18
C SER A 58 -3.15 -7.69 -2.19
N ARG A 59 -2.59 -8.14 -3.32
CA ARG A 59 -2.28 -7.31 -4.49
C ARG A 59 -3.35 -7.53 -5.53
N HIS A 60 -3.99 -6.45 -5.96
CA HIS A 60 -5.08 -6.49 -6.94
C HIS A 60 -4.61 -5.89 -8.25
N THR A 61 -4.75 -6.66 -9.33
CA THR A 61 -4.36 -6.23 -10.68
C THR A 61 -5.57 -5.73 -11.44
N SER A 62 -5.50 -4.50 -11.94
CA SER A 62 -6.51 -3.86 -12.76
C SER A 62 -5.99 -3.61 -14.18
N TYR A 63 -6.64 -4.24 -15.15
CA TYR A 63 -6.25 -4.19 -16.57
C TYR A 63 -6.92 -3.07 -17.36
N ALA A 64 -8.06 -2.56 -16.89
CA ALA A 64 -8.78 -1.46 -17.54
C ALA A 64 -7.96 -0.15 -17.58
N ALA A 65 -7.01 -0.01 -16.66
CA ALA A 65 -6.07 1.10 -16.57
C ALA A 65 -5.17 1.26 -17.80
N GLY A 66 -4.76 0.14 -18.42
CA GLY A 66 -3.86 0.17 -19.58
C GLY A 66 -4.54 0.43 -20.92
N VAL A 67 -5.85 0.19 -21.02
CA VAL A 67 -6.61 0.37 -22.28
C VAL A 67 -6.86 1.86 -22.56
N LEU A 68 -7.00 2.68 -21.51
CA LEU A 68 -7.24 4.13 -21.64
C LEU A 68 -5.98 4.93 -21.96
N THR A 69 -4.79 4.41 -21.65
CA THR A 69 -3.55 5.22 -21.62
C THR A 69 -2.60 4.98 -22.80
N ARG A 70 -2.90 4.05 -23.72
CA ARG A 70 -2.04 3.68 -24.88
C ARG A 70 -0.58 3.36 -24.52
N GLU A 71 -0.26 3.19 -23.24
CA GLU A 71 1.06 2.78 -22.75
C GLU A 71 1.15 1.25 -22.62
N LYS A 72 2.35 0.70 -22.81
CA LYS A 72 2.61 -0.75 -22.77
C LYS A 72 2.46 -1.40 -21.37
N ARG A 73 2.13 -0.62 -20.32
CA ARG A 73 1.82 -1.17 -18.99
C ARG A 73 0.31 -1.40 -18.89
N TYR A 74 -0.11 -2.58 -19.30
CA TYR A 74 -1.50 -3.04 -19.24
C TYR A 74 -2.02 -3.32 -17.84
N GLU A 75 -1.21 -3.13 -16.80
CA GLU A 75 -1.49 -3.57 -15.44
C GLU A 75 -1.25 -2.45 -14.44
N PHE A 76 -2.26 -2.21 -13.61
CA PHE A 76 -2.17 -1.33 -12.46
C PHE A 76 -2.36 -2.14 -11.17
N TYR A 77 -1.48 -1.92 -10.19
CA TYR A 77 -1.51 -2.65 -8.93
C TYR A 77 -2.00 -1.77 -7.78
N THR A 78 -3.00 -2.26 -7.05
CA THR A 78 -3.29 -1.76 -5.70
C THR A 78 -2.98 -2.82 -4.67
N TYR A 79 -2.61 -2.36 -3.48
CA TYR A 79 -2.14 -3.20 -2.41
C TYR A 79 -2.92 -2.91 -1.15
N ARG A 80 -3.33 -3.98 -0.48
CA ARG A 80 -3.85 -3.93 0.87
C ARG A 80 -2.96 -4.77 1.74
N VAL A 81 -2.38 -4.17 2.79
CA VAL A 81 -1.58 -4.90 3.78
C VAL A 81 -2.25 -4.76 5.14
N ARG A 82 -2.50 -5.88 5.80
CA ARG A 82 -3.01 -5.89 7.16
C ARG A 82 -1.87 -5.58 8.13
N LEU A 83 -1.94 -4.42 8.76
CA LEU A 83 -1.01 -4.03 9.82
C LEU A 83 -1.58 -4.42 11.19
N TYR A 84 -0.72 -4.95 12.05
CA TYR A 84 -1.00 -5.17 13.47
C TYR A 84 -0.62 -3.92 14.28
N HIS A 85 -1.07 -3.86 15.54
CA HIS A 85 -0.77 -2.77 16.48
C HIS A 85 -1.34 -1.39 16.15
N LEU A 86 -2.20 -1.27 15.13
CA LEU A 86 -2.84 -0.01 14.79
C LEU A 86 -3.59 0.60 15.99
N TYR A 87 -4.42 -0.18 16.68
CA TYR A 87 -5.14 0.31 17.87
C TYR A 87 -4.24 0.49 19.10
N ASP A 88 -3.15 -0.27 19.21
CA ASP A 88 -2.19 -0.10 20.30
C ASP A 88 -1.46 1.25 20.20
N VAL A 89 -1.25 1.73 18.97
CA VAL A 89 -0.51 2.96 18.68
C VAL A 89 -1.43 4.17 18.49
N PHE A 90 -2.51 4.03 17.71
CA PHE A 90 -3.44 5.13 17.40
C PHE A 90 -4.64 5.19 18.36
N GLY A 91 -4.84 4.18 19.20
CA GLY A 91 -6.04 4.08 20.03
C GLY A 91 -7.28 3.60 19.27
N THR A 92 -8.32 3.28 20.02
CA THR A 92 -9.61 2.79 19.48
C THR A 92 -10.64 3.91 19.28
N ASP A 93 -10.41 5.09 19.85
CA ASP A 93 -11.32 6.22 19.72
C ASP A 93 -11.10 6.93 18.38
N ARG A 94 -12.13 6.85 17.53
CA ARG A 94 -12.16 7.45 16.20
C ARG A 94 -12.13 8.98 16.22
N ASN A 95 -12.56 9.61 17.32
CA ASN A 95 -12.50 11.06 17.45
C ASN A 95 -11.05 11.59 17.48
N HIS A 96 -10.08 10.72 17.73
CA HIS A 96 -8.65 11.07 17.70
C HIS A 96 -7.97 10.73 16.37
N TYR A 97 -8.71 10.20 15.40
CA TYR A 97 -8.17 9.95 14.07
C TYR A 97 -8.08 11.24 13.25
N GLN A 98 -7.23 11.23 12.24
CA GLN A 98 -7.04 12.37 11.35
C GLN A 98 -8.29 12.58 10.50
N HIS A 99 -9.02 13.65 10.77
CA HIS A 99 -10.13 14.10 9.95
C HIS A 99 -9.64 14.63 8.59
N TRP A 100 -10.51 14.65 7.59
CA TRP A 100 -10.21 15.27 6.29
C TRP A 100 -9.87 16.76 6.43
N ASN A 101 -9.03 17.24 5.53
CA ASN A 101 -8.49 18.59 5.53
C ASN A 101 -9.57 19.62 5.16
N THR A 102 -10.12 20.28 6.17
CA THR A 102 -11.17 21.29 6.03
C THR A 102 -10.72 22.58 5.37
N GLU A 103 -9.42 22.77 5.17
CA GLU A 103 -8.84 23.96 4.54
C GLU A 103 -8.59 23.77 3.04
N TYR A 104 -8.57 22.53 2.55
CA TYR A 104 -8.26 22.19 1.16
C TYR A 104 -9.51 22.05 0.29
N ASP A 105 -9.61 22.85 -0.78
CA ASP A 105 -10.83 22.95 -1.60
C ASP A 105 -11.24 21.64 -2.27
N ALA A 106 -10.28 20.82 -2.73
CA ALA A 106 -10.64 19.52 -3.30
C ALA A 106 -11.20 18.57 -2.24
N ALA A 107 -10.69 18.62 -1.00
CA ALA A 107 -11.26 17.84 0.10
C ALA A 107 -12.65 18.37 0.50
N LYS A 108 -12.83 19.69 0.60
CA LYS A 108 -14.15 20.30 0.82
C LYS A 108 -15.16 19.84 -0.22
N ARG A 109 -14.78 19.81 -1.51
CA ARG A 109 -15.66 19.35 -2.59
C ARG A 109 -16.08 17.88 -2.44
N ILE A 110 -15.15 17.00 -2.03
CA ILE A 110 -15.44 15.58 -1.76
C ILE A 110 -16.40 15.42 -0.57
N PHE A 111 -16.16 16.12 0.53
CA PHE A 111 -16.86 15.93 1.80
C PHE A 111 -18.01 16.90 2.03
N ALA A 112 -18.28 17.81 1.09
CA ALA A 112 -19.43 18.72 1.14
C ALA A 112 -20.74 17.93 1.22
N ASP A 113 -21.67 18.48 2.00
CA ASP A 113 -23.05 18.02 2.03
C ASP A 113 -23.84 18.62 0.86
N SER A 114 -23.46 18.22 -0.35
CA SER A 114 -24.07 18.63 -1.61
C SER A 114 -24.28 17.42 -2.53
N LEU A 115 -25.17 17.55 -3.51
CA LEU A 115 -25.38 16.50 -4.52
C LEU A 115 -24.09 16.17 -5.27
N GLU A 116 -23.29 17.20 -5.55
CA GLU A 116 -21.97 17.04 -6.14
C GLU A 116 -21.03 16.23 -5.24
N GLY A 117 -20.90 16.61 -3.96
CA GLY A 117 -20.06 15.88 -3.01
C GLY A 117 -20.50 14.42 -2.87
N LEU A 118 -21.81 14.16 -2.83
CA LEU A 118 -22.36 12.80 -2.84
C LEU A 118 -21.96 12.01 -4.09
N ASN A 119 -22.06 12.61 -5.27
CA ASN A 119 -21.66 11.98 -6.53
C ASN A 119 -20.16 11.66 -6.54
N ILE A 120 -19.32 12.57 -6.04
CA ILE A 120 -17.87 12.36 -5.91
C ILE A 120 -17.59 11.19 -4.97
N ARG A 121 -18.25 11.12 -3.80
CA ARG A 121 -18.09 10.01 -2.85
C ARG A 121 -18.54 8.67 -3.45
N ASN A 122 -19.64 8.65 -4.19
CA ASN A 122 -20.11 7.45 -4.91
C ASN A 122 -19.13 6.99 -5.99
N ALA A 123 -18.50 7.93 -6.71
CA ALA A 123 -17.45 7.62 -7.67
C ALA A 123 -16.22 7.04 -6.98
N LEU A 124 -15.75 7.65 -5.88
CA LEU A 124 -14.65 7.14 -5.07
C LEU A 124 -14.94 5.75 -4.50
N HIS A 125 -16.17 5.50 -4.05
CA HIS A 125 -16.61 4.18 -3.59
C HIS A 125 -16.53 3.13 -4.69
N SER A 126 -17.01 3.48 -5.88
CA SER A 126 -17.01 2.59 -7.05
C SER A 126 -15.58 2.27 -7.47
N GLN A 127 -14.70 3.28 -7.50
CA GLN A 127 -13.28 3.14 -7.76
C GLN A 127 -12.59 2.24 -6.74
N HIS A 128 -12.78 2.51 -5.44
CA HIS A 128 -12.23 1.69 -4.37
C HIS A 128 -12.69 0.22 -4.50
N SER A 129 -13.99 0.03 -4.68
CA SER A 129 -14.60 -1.30 -4.79
C SER A 129 -14.10 -2.06 -6.01
N TYR A 130 -13.88 -1.38 -7.13
CA TYR A 130 -13.30 -1.97 -8.34
C TYR A 130 -11.84 -2.38 -8.11
N LEU A 131 -11.01 -1.48 -7.59
CA LEU A 131 -9.56 -1.68 -7.44
C LEU A 131 -9.23 -2.74 -6.39
N TYR A 132 -9.92 -2.73 -5.25
CA TYR A 132 -9.70 -3.68 -4.16
C TYR A 132 -10.62 -4.91 -4.24
N ARG A 133 -11.26 -5.15 -5.39
CA ARG A 133 -12.10 -6.34 -5.58
C ARG A 133 -11.26 -7.61 -5.47
N HIS A 134 -11.69 -8.52 -4.63
CA HIS A 134 -11.11 -9.86 -4.55
C HIS A 134 -11.61 -10.71 -5.71
N GLY A 135 -10.71 -11.36 -6.44
CA GLY A 135 -11.05 -12.19 -7.59
C GLY A 135 -9.85 -12.96 -8.14
N ARG A 136 -9.98 -13.45 -9.37
CA ARG A 136 -8.96 -14.29 -10.03
C ARG A 136 -7.63 -13.57 -10.27
N THR A 137 -7.64 -12.24 -10.31
CA THR A 137 -6.45 -11.39 -10.51
C THR A 137 -5.86 -10.87 -9.19
N THR A 138 -6.37 -11.35 -8.06
CA THR A 138 -5.84 -11.01 -6.73
C THR A 138 -4.77 -12.01 -6.34
N SER A 139 -3.56 -11.50 -6.11
CA SER A 139 -2.47 -12.25 -5.50
C SER A 139 -2.49 -12.04 -3.99
N TYR A 140 -2.25 -13.11 -3.22
CA TYR A 140 -2.20 -13.08 -1.76
C TYR A 140 -0.84 -13.57 -1.29
N GLY A 141 -0.39 -13.04 -0.16
CA GLY A 141 0.83 -13.52 0.47
C GLY A 141 0.98 -13.00 1.88
N ALA A 142 2.17 -13.21 2.43
CA ALA A 142 2.56 -12.76 3.75
C ALA A 142 3.91 -12.05 3.66
N LEU A 143 4.05 -10.98 4.42
CA LEU A 143 5.26 -10.19 4.57
C LEU A 143 5.90 -10.61 5.90
N THR A 144 6.93 -11.43 5.80
CA THR A 144 7.69 -12.00 6.91
C THR A 144 8.98 -11.23 7.19
N ALA A 145 9.54 -10.60 6.16
CA ALA A 145 10.78 -9.85 6.20
C ALA A 145 10.72 -8.62 5.27
N ALA A 146 11.70 -7.73 5.39
CA ALA A 146 11.85 -6.55 4.55
C ALA A 146 12.10 -6.91 3.07
N GLU A 147 12.70 -8.06 2.78
CA GLU A 147 12.88 -8.55 1.41
C GLU A 147 11.55 -8.82 0.70
N ASP A 148 10.55 -9.34 1.42
CA ASP A 148 9.21 -9.62 0.85
C ASP A 148 8.52 -8.33 0.36
N TRP A 149 8.78 -7.20 1.03
CA TRP A 149 8.33 -5.89 0.58
C TRP A 149 9.02 -5.47 -0.72
N GLY A 150 10.33 -5.67 -0.80
CA GLY A 150 11.14 -5.41 -1.99
C GLY A 150 10.66 -6.20 -3.20
N GLU A 151 10.45 -7.50 -3.03
CA GLU A 151 9.91 -8.37 -4.08
C GLU A 151 8.49 -7.95 -4.49
N LEU A 152 7.61 -7.68 -3.52
CA LEU A 152 6.22 -7.30 -3.79
C LEU A 152 6.09 -5.99 -4.60
N LEU A 153 6.91 -4.98 -4.30
CA LEU A 153 6.81 -3.64 -4.90
C LEU A 153 7.75 -3.42 -6.09
N HIS A 154 8.87 -4.15 -6.14
CA HIS A 154 9.93 -3.91 -7.11
C HIS A 154 10.42 -5.16 -7.85
N GLY A 155 9.90 -6.37 -7.59
CA GLY A 155 10.38 -7.61 -8.24
C GLY A 155 10.43 -7.54 -9.78
N ASP A 156 9.38 -7.02 -10.41
CA ASP A 156 9.34 -6.83 -11.86
C ASP A 156 10.33 -5.76 -12.37
N ARG A 157 10.66 -4.76 -11.55
CA ARG A 157 11.62 -3.71 -11.90
C ARG A 157 13.04 -4.22 -11.80
N LEU A 158 13.35 -4.87 -10.68
CA LEU A 158 14.67 -5.43 -10.38
C LEU A 158 15.07 -6.53 -11.37
N SER A 159 14.10 -7.26 -11.93
CA SER A 159 14.36 -8.27 -12.97
C SER A 159 14.60 -7.69 -14.36
N LYS A 160 14.15 -6.46 -14.65
CA LYS A 160 14.19 -5.86 -15.99
C LYS A 160 15.23 -4.77 -16.16
N VAL A 161 15.51 -4.02 -15.10
CA VAL A 161 16.39 -2.85 -15.11
C VAL A 161 17.58 -3.12 -14.20
N PRO A 162 18.82 -3.07 -14.70
CA PRO A 162 20.01 -3.10 -13.86
C PRO A 162 20.06 -1.86 -12.97
N CYS A 163 20.14 -2.05 -11.65
CA CYS A 163 20.27 -0.98 -10.64
C CYS A 163 19.25 0.18 -10.80
N PRO A 164 17.93 -0.09 -10.70
CA PRO A 164 16.94 0.97 -10.83
C PRO A 164 17.01 1.93 -9.64
N ASP A 165 16.85 3.23 -9.88
CA ASP A 165 16.69 4.20 -8.80
C ASP A 165 15.28 4.10 -8.18
N LEU A 166 15.16 3.22 -7.19
CA LEU A 166 13.90 2.95 -6.51
C LEU A 166 13.39 4.14 -5.68
N LYS A 167 14.23 5.14 -5.38
CA LYS A 167 13.79 6.35 -4.65
C LYS A 167 12.82 7.20 -5.47
N THR A 168 12.83 7.05 -6.80
CA THR A 168 11.89 7.71 -7.70
C THR A 168 10.50 7.06 -7.70
N VAL A 169 10.36 5.83 -7.18
CA VAL A 169 9.08 5.11 -7.16
C VAL A 169 8.28 5.52 -5.93
N VAL A 170 7.24 6.32 -6.14
CA VAL A 170 6.40 6.87 -5.07
C VAL A 170 5.12 6.06 -4.95
N PHE A 171 4.66 5.79 -3.73
CA PHE A 171 3.37 5.18 -3.45
C PHE A 171 2.50 6.12 -2.62
N THR A 172 1.25 6.34 -3.04
CA THR A 172 0.24 7.03 -2.22
C THR A 172 -0.44 6.01 -1.30
N TYR A 173 -0.62 6.34 -0.02
CA TYR A 173 -1.24 5.44 0.95
C TYR A 173 -2.26 6.10 1.88
N SER A 174 -3.21 5.29 2.35
CA SER A 174 -4.12 5.61 3.45
C SER A 174 -4.15 4.45 4.46
N ILE A 175 -3.94 4.76 5.74
CA ILE A 175 -4.07 3.83 6.86
C ILE A 175 -5.44 4.00 7.50
N VAL A 176 -6.21 2.92 7.49
CA VAL A 176 -7.51 2.83 8.14
C VAL A 176 -7.47 1.66 9.13
N PRO A 177 -8.47 1.47 10.01
CA PRO A 177 -8.39 0.43 11.04
C PRO A 177 -8.20 -1.01 10.53
N LYS A 178 -8.48 -1.25 9.25
CA LYS A 178 -8.28 -2.56 8.59
C LYS A 178 -6.86 -2.81 8.09
N GLY A 179 -5.99 -1.80 8.06
CA GLY A 179 -4.64 -1.87 7.50
C GLY A 179 -4.31 -0.67 6.62
N ILE A 180 -3.23 -0.82 5.85
CA ILE A 180 -2.79 0.17 4.85
C ILE A 180 -3.28 -0.23 3.46
N TYR A 181 -3.79 0.76 2.73
CA TYR A 181 -4.25 0.67 1.36
C TYR A 181 -3.40 1.65 0.54
N PHE A 182 -2.78 1.17 -0.52
CA PHE A 182 -1.85 2.00 -1.29
C PHE A 182 -1.70 1.54 -2.73
N SER A 183 -1.12 2.41 -3.54
CA SER A 183 -0.76 2.14 -4.92
C SER A 183 0.33 3.10 -5.39
N GLU A 184 1.00 2.74 -6.48
CA GLU A 184 2.07 3.56 -7.05
C GLU A 184 1.51 4.86 -7.64
N THR A 185 2.09 5.99 -7.23
CA THR A 185 1.82 7.32 -7.76
C THR A 185 2.47 7.44 -9.14
N GLY A 186 1.77 8.06 -10.10
CA GLY A 186 2.33 8.35 -11.43
C GLY A 186 1.86 7.42 -12.55
N ALA A 187 1.08 6.38 -12.24
CA ALA A 187 0.36 5.65 -13.29
C ALA A 187 -0.63 6.59 -14.00
N ALA A 188 -0.59 6.68 -15.33
CA ALA A 188 -1.47 7.55 -16.13
C ALA A 188 -2.96 7.32 -15.81
N PHE A 189 -3.34 6.10 -15.45
CA PHE A 189 -4.69 5.77 -14.96
C PHE A 189 -5.12 6.56 -13.72
N PHE A 190 -4.19 6.96 -12.85
CA PHE A 190 -4.46 7.68 -11.60
C PHE A 190 -4.60 9.19 -11.75
N GLN A 191 -4.34 9.74 -12.93
CA GLN A 191 -4.52 11.17 -13.21
C GLN A 191 -6.01 11.56 -13.18
N ASP A 192 -6.90 10.64 -13.55
CA ASP A 192 -8.35 10.85 -13.54
C ASP A 192 -8.99 10.72 -12.14
N PHE A 193 -8.21 10.36 -11.12
CA PHE A 193 -8.72 10.18 -9.77
C PHE A 193 -8.76 11.51 -9.02
N MET A 194 -9.95 11.89 -8.54
CA MET A 194 -10.18 13.15 -7.83
C MET A 194 -9.42 13.27 -6.50
N SER A 195 -9.22 12.15 -5.80
CA SER A 195 -8.32 12.06 -4.65
C SER A 195 -7.89 10.62 -4.45
N LYS A 196 -6.58 10.38 -4.58
CA LYS A 196 -5.97 9.05 -4.41
C LYS A 196 -6.08 8.58 -2.95
N HIS A 197 -5.81 9.47 -1.99
CA HIS A 197 -5.95 9.18 -0.56
C HIS A 197 -7.40 8.88 -0.17
N ALA A 198 -8.37 9.68 -0.63
CA ALA A 198 -9.79 9.42 -0.37
C ALA A 198 -10.22 8.10 -1.01
N MET A 199 -9.76 7.81 -2.23
CA MET A 199 -10.06 6.54 -2.89
C MET A 199 -9.51 5.37 -2.07
N HIS A 200 -8.26 5.40 -1.63
CA HIS A 200 -7.69 4.34 -0.79
C HIS A 200 -8.40 4.17 0.55
N ALA A 201 -8.91 5.27 1.12
CA ALA A 201 -9.69 5.25 2.35
C ALA A 201 -11.18 4.92 2.15
N ASN A 202 -11.63 4.62 0.91
CA ASN A 202 -13.04 4.48 0.56
C ASN A 202 -13.86 5.66 1.10
N HIS A 203 -13.42 6.88 0.75
CA HIS A 203 -14.01 8.17 1.14
C HIS A 203 -14.34 8.28 2.64
N ALA A 204 -13.56 7.62 3.51
CA ALA A 204 -13.73 7.78 4.94
C ALA A 204 -13.43 9.24 5.34
N PRO A 205 -14.29 9.90 6.13
CA PRO A 205 -14.03 11.27 6.58
C PRO A 205 -12.84 11.38 7.54
N GLU A 206 -12.38 10.25 8.07
CA GLU A 206 -11.29 10.13 9.03
C GLU A 206 -10.45 8.90 8.69
N VAL A 207 -9.13 9.04 8.87
CA VAL A 207 -8.12 8.01 8.68
C VAL A 207 -7.17 8.00 9.86
N MET A 208 -6.53 6.87 10.15
CA MET A 208 -5.47 6.85 11.17
C MET A 208 -4.27 7.68 10.71
N TYR A 209 -3.90 7.54 9.44
CA TYR A 209 -2.85 8.34 8.80
C TYR A 209 -2.90 8.22 7.27
N SER A 210 -2.22 9.09 6.55
CA SER A 210 -2.11 9.02 5.08
C SER A 210 -0.97 9.89 4.55
N GLY A 211 -0.41 9.53 3.41
CA GLY A 211 0.68 10.30 2.82
C GLY A 211 1.23 9.61 1.59
N GLU A 212 2.54 9.76 1.38
CA GLU A 212 3.30 9.03 0.38
C GLU A 212 4.45 8.26 1.02
N PHE A 213 4.93 7.23 0.35
CA PHE A 213 6.13 6.53 0.77
C PHE A 213 6.95 6.04 -0.42
N ARG A 214 8.21 5.73 -0.14
CA ARG A 214 9.17 5.12 -1.05
C ARG A 214 9.81 3.93 -0.34
N LEU A 215 10.03 2.85 -1.09
CA LEU A 215 10.77 1.69 -0.62
C LEU A 215 11.99 1.53 -1.53
N PHE A 216 13.17 1.53 -0.93
CA PHE A 216 14.42 1.42 -1.69
C PHE A 216 15.47 0.65 -0.90
N ARG A 217 16.48 0.17 -1.59
CA ARG A 217 17.64 -0.48 -0.98
C ARG A 217 18.73 0.55 -0.76
N ASP A 218 19.19 0.69 0.48
CA ASP A 218 20.30 1.60 0.79
C ASP A 218 21.61 1.06 0.19
N GLU A 219 22.33 1.91 -0.53
CA GLU A 219 23.55 1.52 -1.25
C GLU A 219 24.69 1.13 -0.32
N ASN A 220 24.74 1.68 0.90
CA ASN A 220 25.85 1.48 1.83
C ASN A 220 25.74 0.16 2.60
N ASN A 221 24.52 -0.21 3.00
CA ASN A 221 24.29 -1.38 3.87
C ASN A 221 23.39 -2.45 3.23
N ASN A 222 22.89 -2.20 2.02
CA ASN A 222 22.07 -3.12 1.24
C ASN A 222 20.75 -3.52 1.94
N ARG A 223 20.27 -2.70 2.90
CA ARG A 223 19.02 -2.92 3.62
C ARG A 223 17.87 -2.19 2.96
N TRP A 224 16.70 -2.82 2.97
CA TRP A 224 15.46 -2.18 2.58
C TRP A 224 15.08 -1.08 3.58
N THR A 225 14.82 0.10 3.03
CA THR A 225 14.45 1.32 3.75
C THR A 225 13.12 1.81 3.24
N LEU A 226 12.16 1.93 4.15
CA LEU A 226 10.87 2.57 3.95
C LEU A 226 10.98 4.03 4.39
N LEU A 227 10.95 4.95 3.43
CA LEU A 227 10.79 6.38 3.68
C LEU A 227 9.32 6.73 3.56
N ILE A 228 8.67 7.10 4.66
CA ILE A 228 7.23 7.39 4.74
C ILE A 228 6.99 8.81 5.21
N ASP A 229 6.02 9.49 4.62
CA ASP A 229 5.69 10.88 4.92
C ASP A 229 4.19 11.09 5.19
N ASN A 230 3.81 12.33 5.49
CA ASN A 230 2.43 12.79 5.67
C ASN A 230 1.93 13.65 4.51
N ASN A 231 2.49 13.49 3.31
CA ASN A 231 2.10 14.25 2.14
C ASN A 231 0.72 13.80 1.61
N SER A 232 -0.33 14.29 2.25
CA SER A 232 -1.71 14.12 1.80
C SER A 232 -2.45 15.45 1.77
N GLY A 233 -2.85 15.90 0.59
CA GLY A 233 -3.73 17.07 0.49
C GLY A 233 -5.10 16.82 1.12
N THR A 234 -5.62 15.59 1.01
CA THR A 234 -6.98 15.25 1.45
C THR A 234 -7.13 15.17 2.96
N TYR A 235 -6.16 14.62 3.69
CA TYR A 235 -6.26 14.45 5.14
C TYR A 235 -5.25 15.31 5.91
N ALA A 236 -4.14 15.70 5.27
CA ALA A 236 -3.06 16.49 5.86
C ALA A 236 -2.73 16.12 7.31
N PRO A 237 -2.32 14.86 7.59
CA PRO A 237 -2.01 14.45 8.96
C PRO A 237 -0.92 15.29 9.59
N LYS A 238 -1.04 15.54 10.88
CA LYS A 238 -0.10 16.41 11.60
C LYS A 238 1.27 15.74 11.78
N ALA A 239 2.32 16.55 11.71
CA ALA A 239 3.71 16.09 11.82
C ALA A 239 3.99 15.40 13.15
N GLU A 240 3.36 15.83 14.24
CA GLU A 240 3.62 15.31 15.58
C GLU A 240 3.24 13.84 15.72
N GLU A 241 2.36 13.35 14.85
CA GLU A 241 1.83 11.98 14.89
C GLU A 241 2.60 11.03 13.96
N ILE A 242 3.56 11.51 13.17
CA ILE A 242 4.27 10.69 12.19
C ILE A 242 5.07 9.54 12.82
N HIS A 243 5.58 9.76 14.03
CA HIS A 243 6.28 8.74 14.81
C HIS A 243 5.41 7.50 15.10
N LYS A 244 4.08 7.66 15.13
CA LYS A 244 3.14 6.55 15.29
C LYS A 244 3.16 5.62 14.08
N VAL A 245 3.23 6.19 12.87
CA VAL A 245 3.35 5.41 11.64
C VAL A 245 4.65 4.63 11.65
N GLN A 246 5.77 5.31 11.95
CA GLN A 246 7.07 4.67 12.08
C GLN A 246 7.00 3.48 13.06
N ARG A 247 6.40 3.71 14.24
CA ARG A 247 6.27 2.68 15.27
C ARG A 247 5.45 1.47 14.80
N VAL A 248 4.36 1.68 14.06
CA VAL A 248 3.56 0.58 13.51
C VAL A 248 4.38 -0.28 12.56
N PHE A 249 5.16 0.33 11.65
CA PHE A 249 5.99 -0.44 10.72
C PHE A 249 7.11 -1.19 11.44
N GLU A 250 7.79 -0.56 12.40
CA GLU A 250 8.84 -1.23 13.20
C GLU A 250 8.31 -2.43 14.01
N LEU A 251 7.08 -2.34 14.53
CA LEU A 251 6.44 -3.45 15.24
C LEU A 251 6.06 -4.60 14.32
N ASN A 252 5.66 -4.32 13.08
CA ASN A 252 5.28 -5.34 12.11
C ASN A 252 6.50 -5.93 11.39
N PHE A 253 7.56 -5.15 11.17
CA PHE A 253 8.72 -5.49 10.33
C PHE A 253 10.05 -5.05 11.00
N PRO A 254 10.56 -5.81 11.99
CA PRO A 254 11.75 -5.40 12.76
C PRO A 254 13.05 -5.28 11.96
N ASP A 255 13.13 -5.90 10.79
CA ASP A 255 14.29 -5.89 9.91
C ASP A 255 14.25 -4.76 8.84
N LEU A 256 13.08 -4.15 8.64
CA LEU A 256 12.87 -3.01 7.76
C LEU A 256 13.37 -1.72 8.43
N VAL A 257 14.22 -0.96 7.75
CA VAL A 257 14.59 0.39 8.21
C VAL A 257 13.43 1.32 7.89
N VAL A 258 12.91 2.04 8.89
CA VAL A 258 11.78 2.96 8.70
C VAL A 258 12.25 4.38 9.01
N ILE A 259 12.08 5.28 8.05
CA ILE A 259 12.37 6.71 8.18
C ILE A 259 11.05 7.44 7.95
N ALA A 260 10.61 8.18 8.97
CA ALA A 260 9.41 9.00 8.89
C ALA A 260 9.79 10.49 8.81
N LEU A 261 9.42 11.16 7.72
CA LEU A 261 9.70 12.59 7.52
C LEU A 261 8.42 13.39 7.31
N ASP A 262 8.35 14.58 7.90
CA ASP A 262 7.27 15.52 7.59
C ASP A 262 7.39 16.03 6.14
N ARG A 263 6.26 16.34 5.50
CA ARG A 263 6.19 16.88 4.13
C ARG A 263 6.97 18.19 3.95
N GLU A 264 7.19 18.94 5.03
CA GLU A 264 7.98 20.17 5.01
C GLU A 264 9.48 19.94 5.19
N ASP A 265 9.91 18.71 5.51
CA ASP A 265 11.31 18.35 5.72
C ASP A 265 12.18 18.66 4.48
N PRO A 266 13.29 19.41 4.63
CA PRO A 266 14.14 19.78 3.49
C PRO A 266 14.73 18.60 2.72
N HIS A 267 15.07 17.51 3.41
CA HIS A 267 15.63 16.32 2.78
C HIS A 267 14.56 15.60 1.95
N LEU A 268 13.33 15.50 2.46
CA LEU A 268 12.20 14.97 1.69
C LEU A 268 11.90 15.82 0.46
N LYS A 269 11.91 17.16 0.59
CA LYS A 269 11.73 18.08 -0.54
C LYS A 269 12.77 17.86 -1.65
N GLY A 270 14.04 17.71 -1.28
CA GLY A 270 15.11 17.40 -2.24
C GLY A 270 14.87 16.09 -3.00
N ILE A 271 14.43 15.03 -2.31
CA ILE A 271 14.07 13.75 -2.94
C ILE A 271 12.88 13.92 -3.91
N CYS A 272 11.85 14.65 -3.48
CA CYS A 272 10.68 14.93 -4.31
C CYS A 272 11.02 15.74 -5.57
N GLU A 273 11.91 16.72 -5.46
CA GLU A 273 12.40 17.50 -6.61
C GLU A 273 13.21 16.63 -7.57
N ALA A 274 14.14 15.82 -7.07
CA ALA A 274 14.90 14.87 -7.88
C ALA A 274 13.97 13.86 -8.60
N THR A 275 12.94 13.38 -7.92
CA THR A 275 11.93 12.49 -8.52
C THR A 275 11.21 13.18 -9.70
N LYS A 276 10.75 14.42 -9.52
CA LYS A 276 10.08 15.20 -10.58
C LYS A 276 10.99 15.46 -11.77
N GLN A 277 12.28 15.74 -11.53
CA GLN A 277 13.27 15.92 -12.59
C GLN A 277 13.47 14.64 -13.39
N ALA A 278 13.65 13.50 -12.72
CA ALA A 278 13.78 12.20 -13.36
C ALA A 278 12.54 11.82 -14.19
N GLU A 279 11.33 12.08 -13.69
CA GLU A 279 10.08 11.87 -14.43
C GLU A 279 10.00 12.76 -15.69
N ALA A 280 10.37 14.03 -15.58
CA ALA A 280 10.37 14.96 -16.72
C ALA A 280 11.39 14.54 -17.80
N GLU A 281 12.58 14.11 -17.41
CA GLU A 281 13.60 13.59 -18.32
C GLU A 281 13.15 12.31 -19.03
N GLN A 282 12.52 11.38 -18.30
CA GLN A 282 11.97 10.16 -18.89
C GLN A 282 10.84 10.46 -19.88
N ALA A 283 9.95 11.41 -19.57
CA ALA A 283 8.90 11.85 -20.48
C ALA A 283 9.48 12.44 -21.78
N GLN A 284 10.45 13.35 -21.68
CA GLN A 284 11.12 13.95 -22.84
C GLN A 284 11.88 12.91 -23.68
N HIS A 285 12.56 11.96 -23.04
CA HIS A 285 13.25 10.88 -23.74
C HIS A 285 12.26 9.96 -24.48
N GLY A 286 11.12 9.66 -23.85
CA GLY A 286 10.03 8.89 -24.46
C GLY A 286 9.43 9.57 -25.70
N GLU A 287 9.19 10.89 -25.63
CA GLU A 287 8.70 11.69 -26.76
C GLU A 287 9.70 11.73 -27.93
N LYS A 288 10.99 11.96 -27.65
CA LYS A 288 12.04 11.92 -28.68
C LYS A 288 12.13 10.55 -29.39
N MET A 289 12.01 9.46 -28.63
CA MET A 289 12.03 8.11 -29.19
C MET A 289 10.78 7.78 -30.01
N LEU A 290 9.62 8.34 -29.66
CA LEU A 290 8.38 8.23 -30.44
C LEU A 290 8.48 9.01 -31.76
N LEU A 291 9.02 10.23 -31.72
CA LEU A 291 9.22 11.07 -32.89
C LEU A 291 10.18 10.39 -33.89
N TYR A 292 11.32 9.89 -33.41
CA TYR A 292 12.29 9.16 -34.24
C TYR A 292 11.67 7.90 -34.88
N ARG A 293 10.81 7.18 -34.14
CA ARG A 293 10.09 6.02 -34.69
C ARG A 293 9.09 6.44 -35.78
N GLN A 294 8.33 7.52 -35.60
CA GLN A 294 7.41 8.01 -36.63
C GLN A 294 8.15 8.44 -37.90
N GLU A 295 9.25 9.18 -37.76
CA GLU A 295 10.12 9.58 -38.89
C GLU A 295 10.68 8.35 -39.62
N SER A 296 11.13 7.33 -38.89
CA SER A 296 11.66 6.10 -39.48
C SER A 296 10.59 5.28 -40.23
N MET A 297 9.33 5.30 -39.78
CA MET A 297 8.21 4.62 -40.44
C MET A 297 7.71 5.38 -41.67
N GLN A 298 7.76 6.72 -41.66
CA GLN A 298 7.44 7.54 -42.84
C GLN A 298 8.53 7.46 -43.90
N ALA A 299 9.79 7.26 -43.52
CA ALA A 299 10.89 7.06 -44.47
C ALA A 299 10.86 5.69 -45.18
N HIS A 300 10.07 4.73 -44.70
CA HIS A 300 9.97 3.36 -45.24
C HIS A 300 8.64 3.04 -45.94
N SER A 301 7.81 4.04 -46.27
CA SER A 301 6.64 3.82 -47.12
C SER A 301 7.12 3.46 -48.55
N PRO A 302 6.85 2.24 -49.06
CA PRO A 302 7.21 1.88 -50.42
C PRO A 302 6.44 2.79 -51.37
N THR A 303 7.15 3.40 -52.30
CA THR A 303 6.57 4.13 -53.42
C THR A 303 5.77 3.10 -54.25
N GLU A 304 4.44 3.20 -54.21
CA GLU A 304 3.57 2.50 -55.15
C GLU A 304 3.95 2.99 -56.56
N HIS A 305 4.66 2.15 -57.30
CA HIS A 305 4.83 2.31 -58.74
C HIS A 305 3.72 1.53 -59.46
N ALA A 306 3.09 2.26 -60.37
CA ALA A 306 1.96 1.94 -61.25
C ALA A 306 2.07 0.64 -62.04
#